data_AF-Q22UY8-F1
#
_entry.id   AF-Q22UY8-F1
#
_cell.length_a   1.000
_cell.length_b   1.000
_cell.length_c   1.000
_cell.angle_alpha   90.00
_cell.angle_beta   90.00
_cell.angle_gamma   90.00
#
_symmetry.space_group_name_H-M   'P 1'
#
loop_
_entity.id
_entity.type
_entity.pdbx_description
1 polymer ?
#
loop_
_entity_poly.entity_id
_entity_poly.type
_entity_poly.pdbx_seq_one_letter_code
_entity_poly.pdbx_strand_id
1 'polypeptide(L)'
;MKKNILILILIISALGCAVSKQITVPLRLSKSKSLQVRSNYSTAKCQVDFFISINYCNNSIENSKEVLEKCGSKYVENNANQKGYDYKSKFLLGDKSYELTVTSPHTDKSPFYFMDIAFYAQKLFITLNSTAPSSDNQIIGQLDFGTPDISIASINNFVQIKYQYSVVSYKATSKNYFNYGQEQIQSDDTIYFNLDSAFTGISIESFQKLLSLLEQQDVAYEFITEKNALFVNSVDKLQALQFVLSQKDDRPYILTINPTQYTKKLSENKFQIMIQPIYTKGFSFLGYNVLESYYVGFDLSTKSVLITEKKQVLSEKY
;
A
#
# COMPACT_ATOMS: atom_id res chain seq x y z
N MET A 1 5.69 -7.98 56.10
CA MET A 1 5.76 -8.38 54.68
C MET A 1 5.34 -7.21 53.77
N LYS A 2 6.25 -6.30 53.39
CA LYS A 2 5.95 -5.16 52.47
C LYS A 2 7.12 -4.77 51.52
N LYS A 3 8.22 -5.53 51.49
CA LYS A 3 9.42 -5.19 50.69
C LYS A 3 9.49 -5.82 49.28
N ASN A 4 8.59 -6.74 48.92
CA ASN A 4 8.66 -7.45 47.63
C ASN A 4 7.74 -6.87 46.53
N ILE A 5 6.82 -5.96 46.86
CA ILE A 5 5.90 -5.35 45.88
C ILE A 5 6.59 -4.24 45.07
N LEU A 6 7.58 -3.55 45.66
CA LEU A 6 8.27 -2.44 45.00
C LEU A 6 9.21 -2.91 43.86
N ILE A 7 9.80 -4.12 43.99
CA ILE A 7 10.71 -4.70 42.99
C ILE A 7 9.92 -5.27 41.80
N LEU A 8 8.71 -5.79 42.02
CA LEU A 8 7.86 -6.33 40.97
C LEU A 8 7.33 -5.23 40.02
N ILE A 9 7.02 -4.04 40.56
CA ILE A 9 6.57 -2.88 39.76
C ILE A 9 7.73 -2.30 38.94
N LEU A 10 8.95 -2.30 39.48
CA LEU A 10 10.16 -1.82 38.78
C LEU A 10 10.58 -2.72 37.61
N ILE A 11 10.37 -4.03 37.73
CA ILE A 11 10.63 -5.02 36.67
C ILE A 11 9.57 -4.91 35.56
N ILE A 12 8.29 -4.70 35.89
CA ILE A 12 7.22 -4.49 34.88
C ILE A 12 7.38 -3.16 34.14
N SER A 13 7.87 -2.10 34.80
CA SER A 13 8.21 -0.83 34.15
C SER A 13 9.47 -0.89 33.28
N ALA A 14 10.39 -1.83 33.52
CA ALA A 14 11.56 -2.04 32.68
C ALA A 14 11.28 -2.98 31.48
N LEU A 15 10.36 -3.94 31.65
CA LEU A 15 9.90 -4.86 30.60
C LEU A 15 8.87 -4.22 29.64
N GLY A 16 8.17 -3.16 30.05
CA GLY A 16 7.27 -2.37 29.18
C GLY A 16 7.98 -1.36 28.26
N CYS A 17 9.30 -1.19 28.41
CA CYS A 17 10.11 -0.19 27.70
C CYS A 17 11.07 -0.76 26.65
N ALA A 18 10.86 -1.99 26.19
CA ALA A 18 11.27 -2.35 24.83
C ALA A 18 10.21 -1.80 23.87
N VAL A 19 10.10 -0.46 23.81
CA VAL A 19 9.29 0.27 22.83
C VAL A 19 9.60 -0.38 21.48
N SER A 20 8.63 -1.04 20.86
CA SER A 20 8.85 -1.67 19.56
C SER A 20 9.31 -0.56 18.63
N LYS A 21 10.62 -0.54 18.35
CA LYS A 21 11.22 0.63 17.71
C LYS A 21 10.66 0.70 16.31
N GLN A 22 9.86 1.73 16.04
CA GLN A 22 9.37 2.04 14.72
C GLN A 22 10.56 2.16 13.76
N ILE A 23 10.45 1.51 12.62
CA ILE A 23 11.43 1.65 11.53
C ILE A 23 10.70 2.37 10.40
N THR A 24 11.13 3.58 10.10
CA THR A 24 10.59 4.36 8.98
C THR A 24 11.55 4.30 7.81
N VAL A 25 11.05 3.93 6.64
CA VAL A 25 11.82 3.94 5.40
C VAL A 25 11.11 4.76 4.33
N PRO A 26 11.85 5.50 3.48
CA PRO A 26 11.25 6.29 2.42
C PRO A 26 10.66 5.39 1.34
N LEU A 27 9.42 5.66 0.97
CA LEU A 27 8.71 4.94 -0.09
C LEU A 27 8.85 5.70 -1.41
N ARG A 28 9.11 4.97 -2.49
CA ARG A 28 9.38 5.52 -3.83
C ARG A 28 8.51 4.83 -4.88
N LEU A 29 8.41 5.43 -6.07
CA LEU A 29 7.87 4.77 -7.26
C LEU A 29 9.00 4.30 -8.17
N SER A 30 8.89 3.05 -8.61
CA SER A 30 9.72 2.50 -9.68
C SER A 30 9.39 3.13 -11.04
N LYS A 31 10.18 2.79 -12.06
CA LYS A 31 9.87 3.15 -13.46
C LYS A 31 8.52 2.59 -13.91
N SER A 32 8.19 1.37 -13.48
CA SER A 32 6.90 0.70 -13.72
C SER A 32 5.77 1.20 -12.83
N LYS A 33 6.00 2.24 -12.02
CA LYS A 33 5.03 2.83 -11.09
C LYS A 33 4.56 1.85 -10.00
N SER A 34 5.44 0.96 -9.58
CA SER A 34 5.24 0.09 -8.43
C SER A 34 5.84 0.75 -7.17
N LEU A 35 5.22 0.55 -6.02
CA LEU A 35 5.74 1.04 -4.74
C LEU A 35 7.00 0.25 -4.37
N GLN A 36 8.07 0.97 -4.01
CA GLN A 36 9.34 0.33 -3.65
C GLN A 36 10.06 1.03 -2.49
N VAL A 37 10.83 0.24 -1.74
CA VAL A 37 11.78 0.71 -0.73
C VAL A 37 13.18 0.37 -1.18
N ARG A 38 14.06 1.37 -1.20
CA ARG A 38 15.48 1.14 -1.47
C ARG A 38 16.22 0.81 -0.18
N SER A 39 17.00 -0.27 -0.22
CA SER A 39 17.87 -0.70 0.87
C SER A 39 19.30 -0.85 0.37
N ASN A 40 20.26 -0.52 1.23
CA ASN A 40 21.63 -0.96 1.04
C ASN A 40 21.79 -2.37 1.64
N TYR A 41 22.70 -3.18 1.12
CA TYR A 41 23.01 -4.48 1.69
C TYR A 41 24.48 -4.85 1.54
N SER A 42 24.90 -5.76 2.42
CA SER A 42 26.27 -6.27 2.57
C SER A 42 27.35 -5.23 2.90
N THR A 43 28.59 -5.72 3.06
CA THR A 43 29.79 -4.89 3.24
C THR A 43 30.14 -4.06 2.00
N ALA A 44 29.70 -4.47 0.81
CA ALA A 44 29.94 -3.78 -0.45
C ALA A 44 29.00 -2.57 -0.67
N LYS A 45 28.04 -2.33 0.24
CA LYS A 45 27.03 -1.26 0.15
C LYS A 45 26.27 -1.26 -1.18
N CYS A 46 25.97 -2.44 -1.71
CA CYS A 46 25.13 -2.56 -2.90
C CYS A 46 23.71 -2.09 -2.60
N GLN A 47 23.00 -1.62 -3.61
CA GLN A 47 21.61 -1.21 -3.51
C GLN A 47 20.68 -2.30 -4.03
N VAL A 48 19.53 -2.41 -3.41
CA VAL A 48 18.40 -3.24 -3.87
C VAL A 48 17.12 -2.45 -3.67
N ASP A 49 16.21 -2.57 -4.64
CA ASP A 49 14.86 -2.04 -4.54
C ASP A 49 13.91 -3.21 -4.20
N PHE A 50 13.21 -3.08 -3.07
CA PHE A 50 12.18 -3.99 -2.61
C PHE A 50 10.82 -3.49 -3.07
N PHE A 51 10.11 -4.28 -3.88
CA PHE A 51 8.76 -3.94 -4.33
C PHE A 51 7.74 -4.39 -3.29
N ILE A 52 6.90 -3.45 -2.85
CA ILE A 52 5.96 -3.66 -1.76
C ILE A 52 4.68 -4.30 -2.28
N SER A 53 4.41 -5.53 -1.83
CA SER A 53 3.13 -6.20 -2.02
C SER A 53 2.59 -6.70 -0.68
N ILE A 54 1.28 -6.57 -0.48
CA ILE A 54 0.57 -7.03 0.72
C ILE A 54 -0.36 -8.21 0.44
N ASN A 55 -0.66 -8.48 -0.82
CA ASN A 55 -1.64 -9.51 -1.17
C ASN A 55 -0.96 -10.89 -1.16
N TYR A 56 0.22 -10.98 -1.74
CA TYR A 56 1.05 -12.16 -1.61
C TYR A 56 2.12 -11.78 -0.61
N CYS A 57 2.39 -12.56 0.44
CA CYS A 57 3.50 -12.33 1.39
C CYS A 57 4.89 -12.45 0.73
N ASN A 58 4.96 -12.12 -0.55
CA ASN A 58 6.07 -12.14 -1.46
C ASN A 58 6.26 -10.67 -1.86
N ASN A 59 7.35 -10.10 -1.42
CA ASN A 59 7.88 -8.90 -2.04
C ASN A 59 8.78 -9.37 -3.19
N SER A 60 9.34 -8.47 -3.98
CA SER A 60 10.30 -8.85 -5.01
C SER A 60 11.53 -7.97 -4.96
N ILE A 61 12.64 -8.50 -5.47
CA ILE A 61 13.85 -7.75 -5.79
C ILE A 61 14.21 -8.00 -7.26
N GLU A 62 14.89 -7.06 -7.90
CA GLU A 62 15.29 -7.17 -9.32
C GLU A 62 16.75 -7.62 -9.51
N ASN A 63 17.45 -8.02 -8.44
CA ASN A 63 18.87 -8.38 -8.54
C ASN A 63 19.06 -9.83 -9.01
N SER A 64 19.95 -10.04 -9.98
CA SER A 64 20.35 -11.38 -10.43
C SER A 64 21.25 -12.09 -9.40
N LYS A 65 21.41 -13.41 -9.57
CA LYS A 65 22.36 -14.22 -8.81
C LYS A 65 23.77 -13.62 -8.80
N GLU A 66 24.30 -13.27 -9.97
CA GLU A 66 25.65 -12.75 -10.12
C GLU A 66 25.82 -11.43 -9.37
N VAL A 67 24.79 -10.57 -9.39
CA VAL A 67 24.77 -9.32 -8.64
C VAL A 67 24.77 -9.62 -7.13
N LEU A 68 23.91 -10.52 -6.65
CA LEU A 68 23.83 -10.87 -5.23
C LEU A 68 25.14 -11.43 -4.69
N GLU A 69 25.78 -12.35 -5.42
CA GLU A 69 27.07 -12.97 -5.06
C GLU A 69 28.22 -11.95 -5.10
N LYS A 70 28.31 -11.14 -6.16
CA LYS A 70 29.30 -10.05 -6.27
C LYS A 70 29.14 -9.02 -5.16
N CYS A 71 27.90 -8.80 -4.74
CA CYS A 71 27.57 -7.96 -3.61
C CYS A 71 27.70 -8.70 -2.27
N GLY A 72 28.35 -9.86 -2.18
CA GLY A 72 28.68 -10.51 -0.92
C GLY A 72 27.51 -11.16 -0.19
N SER A 73 26.38 -11.41 -0.88
CA SER A 73 25.32 -12.27 -0.34
C SER A 73 25.79 -13.72 -0.36
N LYS A 74 25.47 -14.49 0.67
CA LYS A 74 25.90 -15.87 0.81
C LYS A 74 24.81 -16.80 0.30
N TYR A 75 25.14 -17.66 -0.65
CA TYR A 75 24.26 -18.75 -1.05
C TYR A 75 23.86 -19.61 0.16
N VAL A 76 22.58 -19.96 0.24
CA VAL A 76 22.00 -20.82 1.28
C VAL A 76 21.65 -22.17 0.68
N GLU A 77 20.67 -22.19 -0.22
CA GLU A 77 20.14 -23.41 -0.82
C GLU A 77 19.41 -23.15 -2.14
N ASN A 78 18.97 -24.22 -2.80
CA ASN A 78 18.09 -24.15 -3.95
C ASN A 78 16.63 -24.07 -3.48
N ASN A 79 15.90 -23.05 -3.91
CA ASN A 79 14.50 -22.86 -3.62
C ASN A 79 13.64 -23.45 -4.73
N ALA A 80 13.28 -24.73 -4.60
CA ALA A 80 12.46 -25.43 -5.59
C ALA A 80 11.08 -24.79 -5.80
N ASN A 81 10.49 -24.21 -4.74
CA ASN A 81 9.17 -23.59 -4.79
C ASN A 81 9.16 -22.35 -5.70
N GLN A 82 10.24 -21.57 -5.69
CA GLN A 82 10.40 -20.36 -6.50
C GLN A 82 11.28 -20.56 -7.73
N LYS A 83 11.75 -21.79 -7.99
CA LYS A 83 12.68 -22.12 -9.08
C LYS A 83 13.88 -21.17 -9.08
N GLY A 84 14.58 -21.11 -7.95
CA GLY A 84 15.64 -20.12 -7.71
C GLY A 84 16.65 -20.54 -6.66
N TYR A 85 17.56 -19.63 -6.33
CA TYR A 85 18.57 -19.83 -5.30
C TYR A 85 18.35 -18.85 -4.15
N ASP A 86 18.37 -19.34 -2.93
CA ASP A 86 18.27 -18.51 -1.73
C ASP A 86 19.64 -17.96 -1.33
N TYR A 87 19.67 -16.67 -0.98
CA TYR A 87 20.85 -15.93 -0.55
C TYR A 87 20.57 -15.21 0.75
N LYS A 88 21.50 -15.30 1.69
CA LYS A 88 21.44 -14.57 2.96
C LYS A 88 22.35 -13.36 2.93
N SER A 89 21.83 -12.20 3.33
CA SER A 89 22.63 -10.99 3.47
C SER A 89 22.07 -10.07 4.55
N LYS A 90 22.87 -9.07 4.95
CA LYS A 90 22.46 -8.02 5.88
C LYS A 90 21.97 -6.81 5.09
N PHE A 91 20.69 -6.50 5.21
CA PHE A 91 20.03 -5.36 4.57
C PHE A 91 19.84 -4.23 5.59
N LEU A 92 19.93 -2.99 5.12
CA LEU A 92 19.72 -1.79 5.93
C LEU A 92 18.34 -1.19 5.65
N LEU A 93 17.44 -1.30 6.62
CA LEU A 93 16.12 -0.68 6.61
C LEU A 93 16.09 0.45 7.63
N GLY A 94 16.09 1.68 7.15
CA GLY A 94 16.21 2.87 7.99
C GLY A 94 17.59 2.89 8.66
N ASP A 95 17.61 3.01 9.99
CA ASP A 95 18.82 2.96 10.82
C ASP A 95 19.17 1.54 11.31
N LYS A 96 18.45 0.51 10.85
CA LYS A 96 18.58 -0.86 11.34
C LYS A 96 19.10 -1.82 10.29
N SER A 97 19.82 -2.84 10.76
CA SER A 97 20.32 -3.93 9.93
C SER A 97 19.58 -5.22 10.24
N TYR A 98 19.08 -5.89 9.22
CA TYR A 98 18.39 -7.17 9.30
C TYR A 98 19.09 -8.19 8.42
N GLU A 99 19.29 -9.39 8.95
CA GLU A 99 19.74 -10.51 8.13
C GLU A 99 18.52 -11.18 7.50
N LEU A 100 18.46 -11.17 6.17
CA LEU A 100 17.31 -11.66 5.40
C LEU A 100 17.76 -12.70 4.38
N THR A 101 16.86 -13.62 4.05
CA THR A 101 17.05 -14.62 3.00
C THR A 101 16.24 -14.25 1.75
N VAL A 102 16.92 -13.76 0.71
CA VAL A 102 16.32 -13.43 -0.59
C VAL A 102 16.46 -14.58 -1.56
N THR A 103 15.40 -14.95 -2.27
CA THR A 103 15.54 -15.84 -3.43
C THR A 103 16.07 -15.02 -4.60
N SER A 104 16.70 -15.66 -5.58
CA SER A 104 16.92 -15.17 -6.95
C SER A 104 16.48 -16.31 -7.88
N PRO A 105 15.34 -16.20 -8.58
CA PRO A 105 14.87 -17.20 -9.50
C PRO A 105 15.77 -17.27 -10.70
N HIS A 106 15.59 -18.34 -11.46
CA HIS A 106 16.25 -18.52 -12.75
C HIS A 106 15.71 -17.58 -13.85
N THR A 107 14.75 -16.71 -13.51
CA THR A 107 14.17 -15.70 -14.38
C THR A 107 14.64 -14.30 -13.98
N ASP A 108 14.46 -13.31 -14.85
CA ASP A 108 14.96 -11.94 -14.67
C ASP A 108 14.33 -11.15 -13.49
N LYS A 109 13.42 -11.75 -12.71
CA LYS A 109 12.72 -11.08 -11.60
C LYS A 109 12.60 -11.97 -10.40
N SER A 110 13.06 -11.50 -9.23
CA SER A 110 13.07 -12.31 -8.03
C SER A 110 11.92 -12.07 -7.06
N PRO A 111 11.12 -13.09 -6.67
CA PRO A 111 10.34 -13.01 -5.46
C PRO A 111 11.27 -13.13 -4.23
N PHE A 112 11.12 -12.20 -3.29
CA PHE A 112 11.68 -12.27 -1.94
C PHE A 112 10.56 -12.33 -0.92
N TYR A 113 10.66 -13.23 0.05
CA TYR A 113 9.73 -13.27 1.17
C TYR A 113 10.12 -12.24 2.23
N PHE A 114 9.40 -11.13 2.26
CA PHE A 114 9.45 -10.14 3.35
C PHE A 114 8.92 -10.71 4.68
N MET A 115 8.57 -12.01 4.69
CA MET A 115 8.00 -12.72 5.82
C MET A 115 8.87 -12.57 7.07
N ASP A 116 10.20 -12.55 6.97
CA ASP A 116 11.07 -12.42 8.16
C ASP A 116 10.98 -11.06 8.84
N ILE A 117 10.94 -9.93 8.13
CA ILE A 117 10.82 -8.59 8.74
C ILE A 117 9.40 -8.35 9.24
N ALA A 118 8.42 -8.76 8.42
CA ALA A 118 7.01 -8.76 8.75
C ALA A 118 6.72 -9.62 10.00
N PHE A 119 7.48 -10.70 10.23
CA PHE A 119 7.37 -11.55 11.42
C PHE A 119 7.72 -10.80 12.70
N TYR A 120 8.75 -9.94 12.67
CA TYR A 120 9.18 -9.17 13.84
C TYR A 120 8.28 -7.96 14.12
N ALA A 121 7.81 -7.28 13.07
CA ALA A 121 7.02 -6.06 13.21
C ALA A 121 5.51 -6.32 13.37
N GLN A 122 4.99 -7.41 12.77
CA GLN A 122 3.57 -7.79 12.65
C GLN A 122 2.64 -6.75 12.01
N LYS A 123 3.08 -5.50 11.88
CA LYS A 123 2.32 -4.38 11.33
C LYS A 123 3.20 -3.53 10.44
N LEU A 124 2.57 -3.03 9.40
CA LEU A 124 3.17 -2.22 8.36
C LEU A 124 2.21 -1.04 8.16
N PHE A 125 2.70 0.20 8.15
CA PHE A 125 1.89 1.38 7.88
C PHE A 125 2.43 2.17 6.69
N ILE A 126 1.54 2.67 5.86
CA ILE A 126 1.86 3.34 4.60
C ILE A 126 1.18 4.70 4.56
N THR A 127 1.95 5.71 4.19
CA THR A 127 1.43 7.03 3.81
C THR A 127 2.09 7.47 2.51
N LEU A 128 1.30 8.08 1.63
CA LEU A 128 1.78 8.71 0.40
C LEU A 128 1.54 10.22 0.46
N ASN A 129 2.56 11.01 0.16
CA ASN A 129 2.47 12.47 0.09
C ASN A 129 1.90 12.95 -1.25
N SER A 130 2.30 12.31 -2.36
CA SER A 130 1.79 12.57 -3.70
C SER A 130 2.18 11.43 -4.63
N THR A 131 1.23 10.92 -5.41
CA THR A 131 1.43 9.90 -6.46
C THR A 131 1.53 10.50 -7.86
N ALA A 132 1.65 11.83 -7.96
CA ALA A 132 2.05 12.53 -9.18
C ALA A 132 3.57 12.82 -9.12
N PRO A 133 4.46 11.83 -9.28
CA PRO A 133 5.89 12.08 -9.22
C PRO A 133 6.32 12.91 -10.43
N SER A 134 7.23 13.84 -10.20
CA SER A 134 7.90 14.63 -11.23
C SER A 134 9.11 13.90 -11.83
N SER A 135 9.62 12.85 -11.17
CA SER A 135 10.74 12.04 -11.65
C SER A 135 10.71 10.60 -11.11
N ASP A 136 11.40 9.69 -11.81
CA ASP A 136 11.59 8.32 -11.35
C ASP A 136 12.42 8.30 -10.04
N ASN A 137 12.14 7.33 -9.16
CA ASN A 137 12.75 7.22 -7.84
C ASN A 137 12.48 8.38 -6.87
N GLN A 138 11.56 9.32 -7.14
CA GLN A 138 11.19 10.32 -6.13
C GLN A 138 10.63 9.65 -4.86
N ILE A 139 10.94 10.22 -3.68
CA ILE A 139 10.30 9.82 -2.42
C ILE A 139 8.87 10.35 -2.46
N ILE A 140 7.91 9.44 -2.47
CA ILE A 140 6.48 9.75 -2.56
C ILE A 140 5.75 9.51 -1.25
N GLY A 141 6.44 9.04 -0.21
CA GLY A 141 5.82 8.68 1.05
C GLY A 141 6.79 7.99 2.00
N GLN A 142 6.24 7.29 2.98
CA GLN A 142 7.02 6.47 3.90
C GLN A 142 6.28 5.16 4.23
N LEU A 143 7.09 4.21 4.68
CA LEU A 143 6.69 2.90 5.14
C LEU A 143 7.19 2.74 6.57
N ASP A 144 6.28 2.50 7.50
CA ASP A 144 6.59 2.31 8.92
C ASP A 144 6.37 0.85 9.32
N PHE A 145 7.40 0.23 9.91
CA PHE A 145 7.30 -1.10 10.49
C PHE A 145 7.11 -1.01 12.00
N GLY A 146 6.18 -1.79 12.54
CA GLY A 146 5.94 -1.90 13.98
C GLY A 146 4.83 -0.94 14.43
N THR A 147 5.17 0.09 15.21
CA THR A 147 4.19 1.09 15.67
C THR A 147 3.97 2.19 14.63
N PRO A 148 2.75 2.73 14.49
CA PRO A 148 2.48 3.83 13.58
C PRO A 148 3.10 5.14 14.07
N ASP A 149 3.45 6.01 13.12
CA ASP A 149 3.75 7.41 13.39
C ASP A 149 2.45 8.19 13.65
N ILE A 150 2.06 8.30 14.92
CA ILE A 150 0.85 9.06 15.30
C ILE A 150 0.96 10.56 15.01
N SER A 151 2.18 11.09 14.74
CA SER A 151 2.31 12.50 14.33
C SER A 151 1.64 12.77 12.98
N ILE A 152 1.52 11.76 12.12
CA ILE A 152 0.93 11.85 10.77
C ILE A 152 -0.59 11.73 10.80
N ALA A 153 -1.17 11.04 11.77
CA ALA A 153 -2.61 10.82 11.86
C ALA A 153 -3.39 12.06 12.30
N SER A 154 -4.50 12.39 11.62
CA SER A 154 -5.37 13.53 11.98
C SER A 154 -6.03 13.36 13.34
N ILE A 155 -6.38 12.11 13.66
CA ILE A 155 -6.92 11.67 14.94
C ILE A 155 -5.98 10.63 15.55
N ASN A 156 -5.89 10.59 16.88
CA ASN A 156 -4.99 9.67 17.58
C ASN A 156 -5.47 8.20 17.57
N ASN A 157 -6.52 7.86 16.81
CA ASN A 157 -7.13 6.54 16.82
C ASN A 157 -7.33 6.03 15.39
N PHE A 158 -6.68 4.90 15.07
CA PHE A 158 -6.98 4.14 13.86
C PHE A 158 -8.33 3.45 13.99
N VAL A 159 -9.10 3.46 12.92
CA VAL A 159 -10.27 2.62 12.75
C VAL A 159 -9.82 1.25 12.23
N GLN A 160 -10.28 0.18 12.87
CA GLN A 160 -10.06 -1.18 12.39
C GLN A 160 -11.18 -1.58 11.44
N ILE A 161 -10.83 -1.81 10.17
CA ILE A 161 -11.76 -2.25 9.14
C ILE A 161 -12.03 -3.75 9.30
N LYS A 162 -13.31 -4.12 9.17
CA LYS A 162 -13.77 -5.50 9.19
C LYS A 162 -13.17 -6.23 8.00
N TYR A 163 -12.42 -7.25 8.33
CA TYR A 163 -11.73 -8.08 7.38
C TYR A 163 -12.59 -9.26 6.95
N GLN A 164 -12.56 -9.58 5.66
CA GLN A 164 -13.09 -10.83 5.14
C GLN A 164 -11.95 -11.82 4.87
N TYR A 165 -12.07 -13.03 5.44
CA TYR A 165 -11.03 -14.04 5.36
C TYR A 165 -10.53 -14.29 3.94
N SER A 166 -9.22 -14.12 3.76
CA SER A 166 -8.47 -14.45 2.55
C SER A 166 -7.03 -14.80 2.92
N VAL A 167 -6.53 -15.91 2.38
CA VAL A 167 -5.14 -16.33 2.58
C VAL A 167 -4.12 -15.42 1.88
N VAL A 168 -4.56 -14.61 0.91
CA VAL A 168 -3.70 -13.90 -0.05
C VAL A 168 -4.15 -12.46 -0.32
N SER A 169 -4.96 -11.85 0.56
CA SER A 169 -5.31 -10.43 0.38
C SER A 169 -5.88 -9.80 1.63
N TYR A 170 -5.72 -8.47 1.73
CA TYR A 170 -6.41 -7.64 2.70
C TYR A 170 -7.75 -7.17 2.12
N LYS A 171 -8.79 -7.96 2.37
CA LYS A 171 -10.17 -7.65 1.94
C LYS A 171 -10.93 -6.95 3.05
N ALA A 172 -11.51 -5.81 2.72
CA ALA A 172 -12.48 -5.11 3.55
C ALA A 172 -13.90 -5.51 3.15
N THR A 173 -14.76 -5.76 4.14
CA THR A 173 -16.21 -5.82 3.90
C THR A 173 -16.71 -4.43 3.55
N SER A 174 -17.45 -4.31 2.45
CA SER A 174 -18.06 -3.07 1.98
C SER A 174 -19.58 -3.19 1.93
N LYS A 175 -20.26 -2.05 1.87
CA LYS A 175 -21.59 -2.04 1.25
C LYS A 175 -21.39 -2.36 -0.23
N ASN A 176 -22.32 -3.11 -0.80
CA ASN A 176 -22.38 -3.50 -2.21
C ASN A 176 -22.67 -2.31 -3.15
N TYR A 177 -22.21 -1.12 -2.79
CA TYR A 177 -22.25 0.10 -3.56
C TYR A 177 -21.17 1.08 -3.06
N PHE A 178 -20.80 2.02 -3.92
CA PHE A 178 -20.11 3.26 -3.56
C PHE A 178 -20.87 4.44 -4.15
N ASN A 179 -20.64 5.65 -3.62
CA ASN A 179 -21.26 6.85 -4.19
C ASN A 179 -20.28 7.58 -5.10
N TYR A 180 -20.80 8.18 -6.16
CA TYR A 180 -20.14 9.22 -6.95
C TYR A 180 -20.96 10.51 -6.80
N GLY A 181 -20.51 11.42 -5.94
CA GLY A 181 -21.35 12.52 -5.46
C GLY A 181 -22.55 11.98 -4.68
N GLN A 182 -23.77 12.27 -5.14
CA GLN A 182 -25.01 11.78 -4.52
C GLN A 182 -25.52 10.47 -5.13
N GLU A 183 -24.92 10.01 -6.24
CA GLU A 183 -25.41 8.87 -7.01
C GLU A 183 -24.79 7.58 -6.50
N GLN A 184 -25.61 6.56 -6.28
CA GLN A 184 -25.16 5.23 -5.88
C GLN A 184 -24.78 4.40 -7.12
N ILE A 185 -23.59 3.79 -7.06
CA ILE A 185 -23.08 2.85 -8.06
C ILE A 185 -22.93 1.51 -7.37
N GLN A 186 -23.59 0.47 -7.90
CA GLN A 186 -23.45 -0.91 -7.42
C GLN A 186 -21.97 -1.30 -7.33
N SER A 187 -21.60 -2.09 -6.34
CA SER A 187 -20.25 -2.60 -6.15
C SER A 187 -20.28 -4.01 -5.55
N ASP A 188 -19.12 -4.61 -5.42
CA ASP A 188 -18.96 -5.86 -4.71
C ASP A 188 -19.15 -5.63 -3.19
N ASP A 189 -19.52 -6.68 -2.46
CA ASP A 189 -19.59 -6.69 -0.99
C ASP A 189 -18.21 -6.78 -0.32
N THR A 190 -17.17 -6.90 -1.14
CA THR A 190 -15.78 -6.92 -0.73
C THR A 190 -14.92 -6.03 -1.61
N ILE A 191 -13.98 -5.34 -0.97
CA ILE A 191 -13.01 -4.49 -1.65
C ILE A 191 -11.62 -4.86 -1.15
N TYR A 192 -10.67 -5.09 -2.07
CA TYR A 192 -9.28 -5.35 -1.69
C TYR A 192 -8.42 -4.09 -1.76
N PHE A 193 -7.44 -3.99 -0.86
CA PHE A 193 -6.40 -2.98 -0.96
C PHE A 193 -5.29 -3.52 -1.87
N ASN A 194 -4.94 -2.76 -2.91
CA ASN A 194 -3.94 -3.13 -3.89
C ASN A 194 -2.78 -2.13 -3.91
N LEU A 195 -1.63 -2.56 -3.43
CA LEU A 195 -0.40 -1.75 -3.45
C LEU A 195 0.42 -1.93 -4.72
N ASP A 196 0.04 -2.89 -5.57
CA ASP A 196 0.77 -3.19 -6.80
C ASP A 196 0.35 -2.25 -7.95
N SER A 197 -0.76 -1.51 -7.79
CA SER A 197 -1.33 -0.64 -8.82
C SER A 197 -1.80 0.71 -8.26
N ALA A 198 -1.57 1.77 -9.03
CA ALA A 198 -2.13 3.10 -8.77
C ALA A 198 -3.63 3.18 -9.07
N PHE A 199 -4.15 2.26 -9.88
CA PHE A 199 -5.54 2.30 -10.34
C PHE A 199 -6.46 1.70 -9.29
N THR A 200 -7.62 2.32 -9.10
CA THR A 200 -8.77 1.68 -8.49
C THR A 200 -9.48 0.87 -9.57
N GLY A 201 -9.87 -0.36 -9.28
CA GLY A 201 -10.60 -1.17 -10.23
C GLY A 201 -12.00 -1.50 -9.71
N ILE A 202 -12.99 -1.37 -10.58
CA ILE A 202 -14.40 -1.61 -10.28
C ILE A 202 -14.99 -2.53 -11.35
N SER A 203 -16.11 -3.21 -11.05
CA SER A 203 -16.77 -4.07 -12.03
C SER A 203 -17.11 -3.30 -13.32
N ILE A 204 -17.14 -3.99 -14.46
CA ILE A 204 -17.49 -3.37 -15.74
C ILE A 204 -18.86 -2.69 -15.72
N GLU A 205 -19.85 -3.24 -15.02
CA GLU A 205 -21.18 -2.64 -14.87
C GLU A 205 -21.12 -1.34 -14.06
N SER A 206 -20.33 -1.34 -12.98
CA SER A 206 -20.07 -0.15 -12.15
C SER A 206 -19.36 0.93 -12.96
N PHE A 207 -18.40 0.53 -13.79
CA PHE A 207 -17.65 1.42 -14.66
C PHE A 207 -18.54 2.04 -15.74
N GLN A 208 -19.42 1.26 -16.38
CA GLN A 208 -20.40 1.77 -17.33
C GLN A 208 -21.35 2.78 -16.69
N LYS A 209 -21.85 2.51 -15.48
CA LYS A 209 -22.66 3.47 -14.73
C LYS A 209 -21.89 4.76 -14.43
N LEU A 210 -20.61 4.67 -14.08
CA LEU A 210 -19.75 5.85 -13.91
C LEU A 210 -19.65 6.67 -15.20
N LEU A 211 -19.44 6.03 -16.36
CA LEU A 211 -19.40 6.73 -17.65
C LEU A 211 -20.72 7.46 -17.93
N SER A 212 -21.86 6.80 -17.72
CA SER A 212 -23.18 7.45 -17.89
C SER A 212 -23.37 8.65 -16.95
N LEU A 213 -22.85 8.59 -15.72
CA LEU A 213 -22.90 9.73 -14.79
C LEU A 213 -22.01 10.90 -15.24
N LEU A 214 -20.85 10.62 -15.85
CA LEU A 214 -20.01 11.65 -16.46
C LEU A 214 -20.75 12.35 -17.61
N GLU A 215 -21.43 11.59 -18.47
CA GLU A 215 -22.26 12.15 -19.56
C GLU A 215 -23.37 13.05 -19.03
N GLN A 216 -24.10 12.59 -18.01
CA GLN A 216 -25.19 13.35 -17.38
C GLN A 216 -24.73 14.65 -16.74
N GLN A 217 -23.47 14.75 -16.35
CA GLN A 217 -22.85 15.95 -15.78
C GLN A 217 -22.19 16.84 -16.84
N ASP A 218 -22.40 16.54 -18.12
CA ASP A 218 -21.73 17.20 -19.24
C ASP A 218 -20.19 17.19 -19.08
N VAL A 219 -19.64 16.05 -18.68
CA VAL A 219 -18.20 15.79 -18.63
C VAL A 219 -17.80 15.05 -19.89
N ALA A 220 -17.15 15.75 -20.81
CA ALA A 220 -16.57 15.13 -22.00
C ALA A 220 -15.43 14.17 -21.60
N TYR A 221 -15.49 12.94 -22.12
CA TYR A 221 -14.49 11.91 -21.87
C TYR A 221 -14.09 11.14 -23.13
N GLU A 222 -12.92 10.53 -23.10
CA GLU A 222 -12.38 9.60 -24.10
C GLU A 222 -12.06 8.29 -23.39
N PHE A 223 -12.68 7.18 -23.80
CA PHE A 223 -12.35 5.86 -23.28
C PHE A 223 -11.67 5.01 -24.37
N ILE A 224 -10.42 4.63 -24.13
CA ILE A 224 -9.64 3.75 -25.00
C ILE A 224 -9.76 2.32 -24.48
N THR A 225 -10.70 1.56 -25.03
CA THR A 225 -11.07 0.21 -24.57
C THR A 225 -9.88 -0.76 -24.57
N GLU A 226 -9.00 -0.73 -25.58
CA GLU A 226 -7.86 -1.65 -25.70
C GLU A 226 -6.83 -1.45 -24.57
N LYS A 227 -6.84 -0.27 -23.96
CA LYS A 227 -5.93 0.10 -22.87
C LYS A 227 -6.64 0.20 -21.51
N ASN A 228 -7.96 0.02 -21.47
CA ASN A 228 -8.79 0.30 -20.30
C ASN A 228 -8.51 1.69 -19.70
N ALA A 229 -8.29 2.69 -20.56
CA ALA A 229 -7.85 4.01 -20.16
C ALA A 229 -8.93 5.06 -20.42
N LEU A 230 -9.36 5.73 -19.36
CA LEU A 230 -10.35 6.81 -19.40
C LEU A 230 -9.65 8.17 -19.24
N PHE A 231 -9.98 9.12 -20.11
CA PHE A 231 -9.46 10.47 -20.09
C PHE A 231 -10.59 11.50 -20.05
N VAL A 232 -10.35 12.62 -19.39
CA VAL A 232 -11.25 13.79 -19.35
C VAL A 232 -10.44 15.07 -19.58
N ASN A 233 -11.12 16.14 -20.01
CA ASN A 233 -10.45 17.40 -20.33
C ASN A 233 -10.27 18.33 -19.11
N SER A 234 -11.12 18.19 -18.10
CA SER A 234 -11.05 18.92 -16.82
C SER A 234 -11.53 18.02 -15.68
N VAL A 235 -11.08 18.36 -14.46
CA VAL A 235 -11.50 17.70 -13.21
C VAL A 235 -12.58 18.47 -12.45
N ASP A 236 -12.93 19.69 -12.88
CA ASP A 236 -13.73 20.64 -12.08
C ASP A 236 -15.16 20.14 -11.78
N LYS A 237 -15.74 19.36 -12.69
CA LYS A 237 -17.08 18.79 -12.54
C LYS A 237 -17.09 17.42 -11.87
N LEU A 238 -15.91 16.79 -11.73
CA LEU A 238 -15.82 15.46 -11.18
C LEU A 238 -16.19 15.45 -9.69
N GLN A 239 -16.89 14.41 -9.26
CA GLN A 239 -17.36 14.26 -7.89
C GLN A 239 -16.50 13.29 -7.07
N ALA A 240 -16.44 13.48 -5.76
CA ALA A 240 -15.76 12.52 -4.89
C ALA A 240 -16.40 11.12 -4.96
N LEU A 241 -15.56 10.10 -4.84
CA LEU A 241 -15.99 8.72 -4.65
C LEU A 241 -16.07 8.41 -3.16
N GLN A 242 -17.14 7.77 -2.71
CA GLN A 242 -17.32 7.38 -1.31
C GLN A 242 -17.59 5.89 -1.20
N PHE A 243 -16.61 5.13 -0.74
CA PHE A 243 -16.73 3.71 -0.44
C PHE A 243 -17.15 3.52 1.01
N VAL A 244 -18.25 2.82 1.24
CA VAL A 244 -18.74 2.53 2.59
C VAL A 244 -18.18 1.18 3.04
N LEU A 245 -17.15 1.20 3.87
CA LEU A 245 -16.52 0.03 4.46
C LEU A 245 -17.17 -0.29 5.82
N SER A 246 -17.08 -1.54 6.26
CA SER A 246 -17.53 -1.95 7.59
C SER A 246 -16.36 -1.90 8.58
N GLN A 247 -16.56 -1.30 9.74
CA GLN A 247 -15.63 -1.40 10.87
C GLN A 247 -15.79 -2.75 11.56
N LYS A 248 -14.81 -3.14 12.39
CA LYS A 248 -14.85 -4.41 13.15
C LYS A 248 -16.12 -4.58 14.00
N ASP A 249 -16.72 -3.49 14.45
CA ASP A 249 -17.96 -3.44 15.23
C ASP A 249 -19.22 -3.20 14.35
N ASP A 250 -19.12 -3.44 13.04
CA ASP A 250 -20.18 -3.29 12.03
C ASP A 250 -20.68 -1.85 11.80
N ARG A 251 -20.07 -0.84 12.43
CA ARG A 251 -20.34 0.56 12.08
C ARG A 251 -19.80 0.90 10.69
N PRO A 252 -20.42 1.83 9.95
CA PRO A 252 -19.89 2.27 8.67
C PRO A 252 -18.61 3.11 8.86
N TYR A 253 -17.67 2.95 7.94
CA TYR A 253 -16.53 3.85 7.73
C TYR A 253 -16.56 4.33 6.29
N ILE A 254 -16.62 5.65 6.08
CA ILE A 254 -16.69 6.24 4.74
C ILE A 254 -15.29 6.60 4.29
N LEU A 255 -14.77 5.84 3.32
CA LEU A 255 -13.53 6.17 2.63
C LEU A 255 -13.85 7.07 1.45
N THR A 256 -13.33 8.29 1.46
CA THR A 256 -13.57 9.32 0.43
C THR A 256 -12.33 9.49 -0.43
N ILE A 257 -12.49 9.45 -1.75
CA ILE A 257 -11.43 9.69 -2.73
C ILE A 257 -11.84 10.91 -3.56
N ASN A 258 -11.09 11.99 -3.43
CA ASN A 258 -11.35 13.23 -4.16
C ASN A 258 -10.86 13.14 -5.62
N PRO A 259 -11.41 13.95 -6.53
CA PRO A 259 -10.97 14.00 -7.94
C PRO A 259 -9.47 14.10 -8.13
N THR A 260 -8.78 14.91 -7.32
CA THR A 260 -7.32 15.08 -7.39
C THR A 260 -6.53 13.81 -7.11
N GLN A 261 -7.13 12.81 -6.45
CA GLN A 261 -6.47 11.57 -6.05
C GLN A 261 -6.72 10.43 -7.03
N TYR A 262 -7.85 10.45 -7.75
CA TYR A 262 -8.14 9.47 -8.79
C TYR A 262 -7.96 10.04 -10.20
N THR A 263 -7.31 11.19 -10.35
CA THR A 263 -6.93 11.75 -11.65
C THR A 263 -5.44 12.03 -11.73
N LYS A 264 -4.88 11.88 -12.93
CA LYS A 264 -3.50 12.21 -13.24
C LYS A 264 -3.45 13.22 -14.39
N LYS A 265 -2.95 14.41 -14.13
CA LYS A 265 -2.74 15.43 -15.17
C LYS A 265 -1.65 14.97 -16.14
N LEU A 266 -1.96 14.94 -17.44
CA LEU A 266 -1.03 14.62 -18.51
C LEU A 266 -0.60 15.87 -19.29
N SER A 267 -1.53 16.81 -19.46
CA SER A 267 -1.31 18.14 -20.02
C SER A 267 -2.37 19.12 -19.48
N GLU A 268 -2.35 20.38 -19.92
CA GLU A 268 -3.25 21.44 -19.43
C GLU A 268 -4.75 21.04 -19.47
N ASN A 269 -5.17 20.36 -20.53
CA ASN A 269 -6.56 19.96 -20.77
C ASN A 269 -6.70 18.45 -21.00
N LYS A 270 -5.83 17.63 -20.39
CA LYS A 270 -5.95 16.17 -20.47
C LYS A 270 -5.55 15.52 -19.15
N PHE A 271 -6.51 14.83 -18.55
CA PHE A 271 -6.37 14.11 -17.30
C PHE A 271 -6.74 12.65 -17.53
N GLN A 272 -5.93 11.73 -17.04
CA GLN A 272 -6.27 10.32 -16.99
C GLN A 272 -7.03 10.02 -15.69
N ILE A 273 -8.18 9.36 -15.79
CA ILE A 273 -8.89 8.80 -14.64
C ILE A 273 -8.18 7.50 -14.24
N MET A 274 -7.78 7.42 -12.96
CA MET A 274 -7.09 6.29 -12.34
C MET A 274 -8.10 5.24 -11.83
N ILE A 275 -9.15 5.02 -12.62
CA ILE A 275 -10.20 4.01 -12.38
C ILE A 275 -10.28 3.17 -13.64
N GLN A 276 -10.28 1.85 -13.49
CA GLN A 276 -10.35 0.92 -14.63
C GLN A 276 -11.45 -0.14 -14.44
N PRO A 277 -12.06 -0.60 -15.54
CA PRO A 277 -13.00 -1.71 -15.48
C PRO A 277 -12.28 -3.03 -15.15
N ILE A 278 -12.98 -3.87 -14.41
CA ILE A 278 -12.61 -5.26 -14.13
C ILE A 278 -13.67 -6.16 -14.73
N TYR A 279 -13.22 -7.10 -15.56
CA TYR A 279 -14.09 -8.06 -16.26
C TYR A 279 -14.36 -9.34 -15.45
N THR A 280 -13.65 -9.53 -14.34
CA THR A 280 -13.89 -10.62 -13.39
C THR A 280 -14.88 -10.17 -12.31
N LYS A 281 -15.99 -10.89 -12.15
CA LYS A 281 -17.01 -10.58 -11.14
C LYS A 281 -16.50 -10.81 -9.71
N GLY A 282 -17.03 -10.06 -8.74
CA GLY A 282 -16.68 -10.22 -7.32
C GLY A 282 -15.26 -9.76 -6.99
N PHE A 283 -14.72 -8.85 -7.81
CA PHE A 283 -13.34 -8.41 -7.71
C PHE A 283 -13.29 -6.90 -7.94
N SER A 284 -13.29 -6.13 -6.85
CA SER A 284 -13.11 -4.68 -6.86
C SER A 284 -11.99 -4.27 -5.91
N PHE A 285 -11.25 -3.21 -6.23
CA PHE A 285 -10.13 -2.75 -5.42
C PHE A 285 -9.85 -1.28 -5.42
N LEU A 286 -9.22 -0.90 -4.31
CA LEU A 286 -8.58 0.40 -4.14
C LEU A 286 -7.10 0.26 -4.46
N GLY A 287 -6.64 1.01 -5.47
CA GLY A 287 -5.23 1.17 -5.74
C GLY A 287 -4.54 1.99 -4.65
N TYR A 288 -3.21 2.08 -4.70
CA TYR A 288 -2.46 2.83 -3.69
C TYR A 288 -2.71 4.34 -3.72
N ASN A 289 -3.32 4.89 -4.77
CA ASN A 289 -3.66 6.31 -4.87
C ASN A 289 -4.61 6.77 -3.75
N VAL A 290 -5.45 5.86 -3.22
CA VAL A 290 -6.31 6.17 -2.07
C VAL A 290 -5.51 6.55 -0.82
N LEU A 291 -4.26 6.08 -0.70
CA LEU A 291 -3.38 6.34 0.45
C LEU A 291 -2.87 7.80 0.51
N GLU A 292 -3.18 8.64 -0.48
CA GLU A 292 -2.84 10.05 -0.45
C GLU A 292 -3.60 10.86 0.61
N SER A 293 -4.78 10.40 1.05
CA SER A 293 -5.52 11.04 2.16
C SER A 293 -5.45 10.26 3.47
N TYR A 294 -5.01 9.00 3.41
CA TYR A 294 -5.11 8.09 4.53
C TYR A 294 -3.75 7.54 4.95
N TYR A 295 -3.56 7.38 6.25
CA TYR A 295 -2.48 6.59 6.81
C TYR A 295 -3.02 5.19 7.09
N VAL A 296 -2.53 4.20 6.35
CA VAL A 296 -3.12 2.86 6.33
C VAL A 296 -2.12 1.85 6.87
N GLY A 297 -2.54 1.15 7.93
CA GLY A 297 -1.85 0.02 8.51
C GLY A 297 -2.40 -1.31 8.02
N PHE A 298 -1.51 -2.27 7.83
CA PHE A 298 -1.81 -3.66 7.56
C PHE A 298 -1.26 -4.48 8.73
N ASP A 299 -2.17 -5.03 9.53
CA ASP A 299 -1.85 -5.86 10.69
C ASP A 299 -1.89 -7.33 10.28
N LEU A 300 -0.72 -7.94 10.15
CA LEU A 300 -0.55 -9.33 9.72
C LEU A 300 -1.03 -10.32 10.78
N SER A 301 -0.95 -9.94 12.06
CA SER A 301 -1.34 -10.81 13.18
C SER A 301 -2.85 -11.01 13.25
N THR A 302 -3.60 -9.93 13.03
CA THR A 302 -5.07 -9.93 13.04
C THR A 302 -5.67 -9.98 11.64
N LYS A 303 -4.83 -9.93 10.59
CA LYS A 303 -5.20 -9.79 9.18
C LYS A 303 -6.13 -8.60 8.92
N SER A 304 -6.01 -7.52 9.67
CA SER A 304 -6.92 -6.38 9.56
C SER A 304 -6.25 -5.17 8.93
N VAL A 305 -7.06 -4.33 8.27
CA VAL A 305 -6.64 -3.00 7.84
C VAL A 305 -6.97 -2.00 8.95
N LEU A 306 -5.97 -1.21 9.33
CA LEU A 306 -6.08 -0.07 10.23
C LEU A 306 -6.07 1.18 9.34
N ILE A 307 -7.00 2.10 9.52
CA ILE A 307 -7.05 3.31 8.69
C ILE A 307 -7.36 4.54 9.53
N THR A 308 -6.72 5.65 9.18
CA THR A 308 -7.04 6.98 9.68
C THR A 308 -6.77 7.99 8.58
N GLU A 309 -7.46 9.12 8.63
CA GLU A 309 -7.07 10.27 7.82
C GLU A 309 -5.71 10.80 8.26
N LYS A 310 -4.96 11.35 7.31
CA LYS A 310 -3.71 12.06 7.59
C LYS A 310 -4.02 13.48 8.04
N LYS A 311 -3.18 14.04 8.92
CA LYS A 311 -3.14 15.49 9.11
C LYS A 311 -2.88 16.11 7.75
N GLN A 312 -3.73 17.06 7.37
CA GLN A 312 -3.41 17.91 6.23
C GLN A 312 -2.15 18.67 6.58
N VAL A 313 -1.03 18.27 5.98
CA VAL A 313 0.13 19.15 5.88
C VAL A 313 -0.34 20.21 4.90
N LEU A 314 -0.53 21.44 5.37
CA LEU A 314 -0.67 22.61 4.51
C LEU A 314 0.60 22.62 3.64
N SER A 315 0.52 22.04 2.45
CA SER A 315 1.58 22.17 1.47
C SER A 315 1.61 23.65 1.11
N GLU A 316 2.67 24.33 1.51
CA GLU A 316 3.03 25.60 0.89
C GLU A 316 3.05 25.32 -0.61
N LYS A 317 2.12 25.96 -1.33
CA LYS A 317 1.96 25.81 -2.77
C LYS A 317 3.31 26.13 -3.42
N TYR A 318 3.94 25.12 -4.02
CA TYR A 318 4.98 25.31 -5.03
C TYR A 318 4.31 25.51 -6.39
#